data_AF-A0AB33AKK4-F1
#
_entry.id   AF-A0AB33AKK4-F1
#
_cell.length_a   1.000
_cell.length_b   1.000
_cell.length_c   1.000
_cell.angle_alpha   90.00
_cell.angle_beta   90.00
_cell.angle_gamma   90.00
#
_symmetry.space_group_name_H-M   'P 1'
#
loop_
_entity.id
_entity.type
_entity.pdbx_description
1 polymer ?
#
loop_
_entity_poly.entity_id
_entity_poly.type
_entity_poly.pdbx_seq_one_letter_code
_entity_poly.pdbx_strand_id
1 'polypeptide(L)'
;MIFVLIVLLKTIQFYSYLLIAYALLSWFPGAYNTGFGRLLVQIVEPVIKPFQRLNLQFMGLDFTIWAAVIALNLLSRFLIMLLVR
;
A
#
# COMPACT_ATOMS: atom_id res chain seq x y z
N MET A 1 -3.99 2.84 26.51
CA MET A 1 -2.80 3.09 25.65
C MET A 1 -2.49 1.90 24.75
N ILE A 2 -2.38 0.67 25.28
CA ILE A 2 -2.14 -0.56 24.49
C ILE A 2 -3.25 -0.86 23.46
N PHE A 3 -4.52 -0.61 23.79
CA PHE A 3 -5.63 -0.80 22.86
C PHE A 3 -5.49 0.06 21.58
N VAL A 4 -5.11 1.33 21.73
CA VAL A 4 -4.91 2.26 20.59
C VAL A 4 -3.76 1.79 19.70
N LEU A 5 -2.68 1.31 20.31
CA LEU A 5 -1.53 0.73 19.58
C LEU A 5 -1.94 -0.50 18.76
N ILE A 6 -2.74 -1.41 19.33
CA ILE A 6 -3.23 -2.61 18.63
C ILE A 6 -4.12 -2.25 17.44
N VAL A 7 -5.03 -1.27 17.62
CA VAL A 7 -5.91 -0.79 16.54
C VAL A 7 -5.09 -0.17 15.40
N LEU A 8 -4.08 0.65 15.72
CA LEU A 8 -3.17 1.23 14.72
C LEU A 8 -2.40 0.15 13.95
N LEU A 9 -1.76 -0.80 14.66
CA LEU A 9 -0.99 -1.88 14.04
C LEU A 9 -1.85 -2.76 13.13
N LYS A 10 -3.07 -3.12 13.57
CA LYS A 10 -4.03 -3.87 12.74
C LYS A 10 -4.45 -3.09 11.50
N THR A 11 -4.65 -1.78 11.61
CA THR A 11 -5.02 -0.93 10.48
C THR A 11 -3.89 -0.88 9.44
N ILE A 12 -2.64 -0.72 9.90
CA ILE A 12 -1.47 -0.73 9.00
C ILE A 12 -1.32 -2.09 8.33
N GLN A 13 -1.49 -3.18 9.08
CA GLN A 13 -1.44 -4.53 8.53
C GLN A 13 -2.54 -4.76 7.48
N PHE A 14 -3.75 -4.26 7.71
CA PHE A 14 -4.84 -4.30 6.74
C PHE A 14 -4.50 -3.55 5.46
N TYR A 15 -3.94 -2.35 5.57
CA TYR A 15 -3.43 -1.58 4.41
C TYR A 15 -2.29 -2.31 3.67
N SER A 16 -1.45 -3.05 4.40
CA SER A 16 -0.42 -3.89 3.78
C SER A 16 -0.99 -5.00 2.92
N TYR A 17 -2.05 -5.68 3.38
CA TYR A 17 -2.73 -6.68 2.56
C TYR A 17 -3.43 -6.06 1.35
N LEU A 18 -4.04 -4.88 1.48
CA LEU A 18 -4.62 -4.14 0.35
C LEU A 18 -3.57 -3.81 -0.71
N LEU A 19 -2.37 -3.39 -0.31
CA LEU A 19 -1.28 -3.10 -1.22
C LEU A 19 -0.72 -4.34 -1.90
N ILE A 20 -0.66 -5.48 -1.19
CA ILE A 20 -0.32 -6.78 -1.80
C ILE A 20 -1.41 -7.20 -2.81
N ALA A 21 -2.69 -7.02 -2.50
CA ALA A 21 -3.78 -7.32 -3.43
C ALA A 21 -3.73 -6.42 -4.68
N TYR A 22 -3.45 -5.13 -4.52
CA TYR A 22 -3.20 -4.19 -5.62
C TYR A 22 -2.01 -4.65 -6.47
N ALA A 23 -0.94 -5.13 -5.83
CA ALA A 23 0.23 -5.64 -6.52
C ALA A 23 -0.06 -6.89 -7.35
N LEU A 24 -0.85 -7.82 -6.81
CA LEU A 24 -1.27 -8.99 -7.55
C LEU A 24 -2.13 -8.60 -8.75
N LEU A 25 -3.01 -7.59 -8.61
CA LEU A 25 -3.79 -7.07 -9.74
C LEU A 25 -2.92 -6.47 -10.85
N SER A 26 -1.76 -5.87 -10.53
CA SER A 26 -0.86 -5.32 -11.57
C SER A 26 -0.27 -6.40 -12.47
N TRP A 27 -0.14 -7.64 -11.96
CA TRP A 27 0.35 -8.78 -12.75
C TRP A 27 -0.68 -9.32 -13.72
N PHE A 28 -1.97 -9.03 -13.51
CA PHE A 28 -3.04 -9.47 -14.41
C PHE A 28 -3.43 -8.34 -15.38
N PRO A 29 -3.15 -8.48 -16.68
CA PRO A 29 -3.53 -7.47 -17.67
C PRO A 29 -5.05 -7.31 -17.71
N GLY A 30 -5.53 -6.07 -17.51
CA GLY A 30 -6.96 -5.75 -17.48
C GLY A 30 -7.64 -5.92 -16.11
N ALA A 31 -6.92 -6.35 -15.07
CA ALA A 31 -7.52 -6.54 -13.75
C ALA A 31 -7.96 -5.23 -13.07
N TYR A 32 -7.31 -4.11 -13.41
CA TYR A 32 -7.74 -2.76 -13.03
C TYR A 32 -9.12 -2.37 -13.59
N ASN A 33 -9.53 -2.95 -14.72
CA ASN A 33 -10.81 -2.65 -15.36
C ASN A 33 -11.98 -3.45 -14.74
N THR A 34 -11.71 -4.33 -13.79
CA THR A 34 -12.74 -5.05 -13.04
C THR A 34 -13.39 -4.16 -11.98
N GLY A 35 -14.63 -4.44 -11.59
CA GLY A 35 -15.31 -3.69 -10.52
C GLY A 35 -14.52 -3.69 -9.21
N PHE A 36 -13.94 -4.85 -8.85
CA PHE A 36 -13.07 -4.99 -7.67
C PHE A 36 -11.76 -4.20 -7.81
N GLY A 37 -11.11 -4.28 -8.97
CA GLY A 37 -9.86 -3.56 -9.24
C GLY A 37 -10.03 -2.04 -9.14
N ARG A 38 -11.12 -1.49 -9.69
CA ARG A 38 -11.43 -0.05 -9.58
C ARG A 38 -11.66 0.40 -8.13
N LEU A 39 -12.36 -0.41 -7.34
CA LEU A 39 -12.58 -0.11 -5.92
C LEU A 39 -11.27 -0.15 -5.12
N LEU A 40 -10.43 -1.15 -5.36
CA LEU A 40 -9.10 -1.25 -4.77
C LEU A 40 -8.24 -0.04 -5.14
N VAL A 41 -8.19 0.31 -6.43
CA VAL A 41 -7.46 1.50 -6.90
C VAL A 41 -7.94 2.74 -6.17
N GLN A 42 -9.25 2.98 -6.03
CA GLN A 42 -9.77 4.16 -5.31
C GLN A 42 -9.36 4.21 -3.84
N ILE A 43 -9.35 3.08 -3.14
CA ILE A 43 -8.97 3.01 -1.72
C ILE A 43 -7.48 3.32 -1.55
N VAL A 44 -6.64 2.82 -2.46
CA VAL A 44 -5.18 2.92 -2.33
C VAL A 44 -4.63 4.14 -3.10
N GLU A 45 -5.41 4.77 -3.98
CA GLU A 45 -5.09 5.98 -4.75
C GLU A 45 -4.44 7.09 -3.90
N PRO A 46 -5.00 7.54 -2.76
CA PRO A 46 -4.39 8.62 -1.99
C PRO A 46 -2.97 8.30 -1.52
N VAL A 47 -2.66 7.02 -1.28
CA VAL A 47 -1.32 6.56 -0.91
C VAL A 47 -0.43 6.43 -2.13
N ILE A 48 -0.95 5.91 -3.26
CA ILE A 48 -0.18 5.61 -4.47
C ILE A 48 0.08 6.87 -5.33
N LYS A 49 -0.81 7.86 -5.33
CA LYS A 49 -0.74 9.09 -6.14
C LYS A 49 0.62 9.84 -6.05
N PRO A 50 1.25 10.00 -4.86
CA PRO A 50 2.60 10.56 -4.79
C PRO A 50 3.67 9.65 -5.41
N PHE A 51 3.52 8.33 -5.36
CA PHE A 51 4.47 7.37 -5.96
C PHE A 51 4.26 7.21 -7.47
N GLN A 52 3.03 7.37 -7.98
CA GLN A 52 2.73 7.39 -9.42
C GLN A 52 3.51 8.48 -10.15
N ARG A 53 3.77 9.62 -9.51
CA ARG A 53 4.60 10.69 -10.09
C ARG A 53 6.06 10.29 -10.32
N LEU A 54 6.54 9.26 -9.63
CA LEU A 54 7.89 8.72 -9.79
C LEU A 54 8.02 7.83 -11.03
N ASN A 55 6.90 7.49 -11.69
CA ASN A 55 6.84 6.71 -12.93
C ASN A 55 7.73 5.45 -12.90
N LEU A 56 7.64 4.70 -11.79
CA LEU A 56 8.46 3.51 -11.51
C LEU A 56 7.96 2.27 -12.28
N GLN A 57 7.55 2.42 -13.53
CA GLN A 57 7.20 1.30 -14.40
C GLN A 57 8.44 0.89 -15.19
N PHE A 58 9.03 -0.26 -14.85
CA PHE A 58 10.20 -0.79 -15.55
C PHE A 58 9.84 -2.13 -16.20
N MET A 59 10.04 -2.23 -17.51
CA MET A 59 9.93 -3.48 -18.27
C MET A 59 8.56 -4.19 -18.12
N GLY A 60 7.47 -3.42 -17.97
CA GLY A 60 6.11 -3.96 -17.75
C GLY A 60 5.84 -4.41 -16.30
N LEU A 61 6.82 -4.30 -15.40
CA LEU A 61 6.67 -4.48 -13.97
C LEU A 61 6.49 -3.13 -13.27
N ASP A 62 5.43 -3.02 -12.49
CA ASP A 62 5.09 -1.79 -11.78
C ASP A 62 5.85 -1.74 -10.43
N PHE A 63 7.07 -1.18 -10.42
CA PHE A 63 7.87 -1.02 -9.19
C PHE A 63 7.24 -0.03 -8.19
N THR A 64 6.18 0.68 -8.60
CA THR A 64 5.31 1.46 -7.71
C THR A 64 4.84 0.61 -6.50
N ILE A 65 4.67 -0.69 -6.70
CA ILE A 65 4.33 -1.66 -5.64
C ILE A 65 5.43 -1.80 -4.60
N TRP A 66 6.67 -1.98 -5.05
CA TRP A 66 7.83 -2.11 -4.17
C TRP A 66 8.02 -0.82 -3.36
N ALA A 67 7.85 0.34 -4.00
CA ALA A 67 7.86 1.63 -3.32
C ALA A 67 6.78 1.73 -2.24
N ALA A 68 5.56 1.26 -2.52
CA ALA A 68 4.46 1.29 -1.55
C ALA A 68 4.68 0.34 -0.36
N VAL A 69 5.23 -0.86 -0.59
CA VAL A 69 5.60 -1.80 0.49
C VAL A 69 6.71 -1.23 1.37
N ILE A 70 7.72 -0.59 0.78
CA ILE A 70 8.80 0.09 1.51
C ILE A 70 8.23 1.25 2.34
N ALA A 71 7.33 2.05 1.76
CA ALA A 71 6.69 3.17 2.45
C ALA A 71 5.87 2.71 3.67
N LEU A 72 5.10 1.62 3.54
CA LEU A 72 4.37 1.03 4.67
C LEU A 72 5.29 0.52 5.78
N ASN A 73 6.41 -0.11 5.42
CA ASN A 73 7.39 -0.58 6.39
C ASN A 73 8.05 0.59 7.13
N LEU A 74 8.38 1.68 6.43
CA LEU A 74 8.90 2.90 7.05
C LEU A 74 7.87 3.51 8.01
N LEU A 75 6.62 3.63 7.59
CA LEU A 75 5.55 4.20 8.41
C LEU A 75 5.31 3.37 9.67
N SER A 76 5.31 2.04 9.55
CA SER A 76 5.18 1.12 10.70
C SER A 76 6.30 1.33 11.71
N ARG A 77 7.55 1.40 11.24
CA ARG A 77 8.73 1.62 12.10
C ARG A 77 8.70 3.00 12.76
N PHE A 78 8.31 4.03 12.01
CA PHE A 78 8.19 5.39 12.53
C PHE A 78 7.13 5.49 13.64
N LEU A 79 5.97 4.87 13.43
CA LEU A 79 4.89 4.85 14.44
C LEU A 79 5.30 4.10 15.70
N ILE A 80 5.97 2.95 15.57
CA ILE A 80 6.50 2.21 16.73
C ILE A 80 7.52 3.07 17.48
N MET A 81 8.43 3.73 16.77
CA MET A 81 9.45 4.59 17.38
C MET A 81 8.86 5.80 18.11
N LEU A 82 7.77 6.38 17.60
CA LEU A 82 7.13 7.55 18.19
C LEU A 82 6.22 7.20 19.38
N LEU A 83 5.57 6.04 19.38
CA LEU A 83 4.66 5.61 20.45
C LEU A 83 5.32 4.82 21.59
N VAL A 84 6.48 4.19 21.35
CA VAL A 84 7.20 3.37 22.35
C VAL A 84 8.28 4.18 23.08
N ARG A 85 8.52 5.41 22.65
CA ARG A 85 9.35 6.40 23.37
C ARG A 85 8.49 7.25 24.28
#